data_AF-A0A2Z4V3H3-F1
#
_entry.id   AF-A0A2Z4V3H3-F1
#
_cell.length_a   1.000
_cell.length_b   1.000
_cell.length_c   1.000
_cell.angle_alpha   90.00
_cell.angle_beta   90.00
_cell.angle_gamma   90.00
#
_symmetry.space_group_name_H-M   'P 1'
#
loop_
_entity.id
_entity.type
_entity.pdbx_description
1 polymer ?
#
loop_
_entity_poly.entity_id
_entity_poly.type
_entity_poly.pdbx_seq_one_letter_code
_entity_poly.pdbx_strand_id
1 'polypeptide(L)'
;MSQPAKTSPRASSASDAPESPAGTKAAAQRLKMRRELAAAAMELFATKGYEATTVDEIASVAGVARRTFFRHFRSKEEAIFPDHDDTLTRAEAVLDVAPAHEHPLDTVCRGIKEVMKMYAASPAVSVERYRLTREVPALREREIASVARYERLFTRYLLAHFDEQDHHDGNDDPLLAEVAASAVVTAHNHVLRRWLRAGGQGDVEAQLDHAFSIVRKTFGSGIGAGRTLSAVPAAPAAPAASVRTQGEVLVAVARTDAPLDEVMRTIEEALRNKQ
;
A
#
# COMPACT_ATOMS: atom_id res chain seq x y z
N MET A 1 53.22 13.51 -37.60
CA MET A 1 52.98 14.42 -36.46
C MET A 1 51.48 14.61 -36.33
N SER A 2 50.81 13.74 -35.58
CA SER A 2 49.36 13.80 -35.35
C SER A 2 49.12 14.22 -33.91
N GLN A 3 48.45 15.36 -33.72
CA GLN A 3 48.12 15.93 -32.41
C GLN A 3 47.03 15.10 -31.70
N PRO A 4 47.07 14.99 -30.36
CA PRO A 4 45.99 14.37 -29.58
C PRO A 4 44.86 15.37 -29.29
N ALA A 5 43.62 14.88 -29.38
CA ALA A 5 42.41 15.62 -29.04
C ALA A 5 42.32 15.88 -27.53
N LYS A 6 42.04 17.14 -27.17
CA LYS A 6 41.77 17.59 -25.80
C LYS A 6 40.38 17.12 -25.35
N THR A 7 40.34 16.32 -24.29
CA THR A 7 39.11 15.94 -23.59
C THR A 7 38.85 16.96 -22.48
N SER A 8 37.80 17.77 -22.61
CA SER A 8 37.26 18.58 -21.50
C SER A 8 36.09 17.83 -20.86
N PRO A 9 36.06 17.62 -19.54
CA PRO A 9 34.89 17.08 -18.87
C PRO A 9 33.87 18.20 -18.61
N ARG A 10 32.68 18.05 -19.21
CA ARG A 10 31.50 18.89 -18.96
C ARG A 10 30.90 18.47 -17.63
N ALA A 11 31.13 19.27 -16.59
CA ALA A 11 30.40 19.17 -15.33
C ALA A 11 28.91 19.43 -15.59
N SER A 12 28.08 18.39 -15.45
CA SER A 12 26.63 18.51 -15.40
C SER A 12 26.23 18.87 -13.97
N SER A 13 25.93 20.15 -13.79
CA SER A 13 25.34 20.73 -12.58
C SER A 13 23.99 20.07 -12.27
N ALA A 14 23.94 19.33 -11.16
CA ALA A 14 22.69 19.04 -10.48
C ALA A 14 22.10 20.36 -9.96
N SER A 15 20.97 20.78 -10.53
CA SER A 15 20.19 21.91 -10.05
C SER A 15 19.13 21.39 -9.09
N ASP A 16 19.50 21.22 -7.83
CA ASP A 16 18.53 21.13 -6.74
C ASP A 16 18.33 22.55 -6.20
N ALA A 17 17.36 23.26 -6.78
CA ALA A 17 17.00 24.60 -6.36
C ALA A 17 15.77 24.52 -5.46
N PRO A 18 15.76 25.17 -4.28
CA PRO A 18 14.63 25.12 -3.35
C PRO A 18 13.38 25.76 -3.98
N GLU A 19 12.22 25.13 -3.78
CA GLU A 19 10.92 25.64 -4.22
C GLU A 19 10.74 27.11 -3.79
N SER A 20 10.49 27.99 -4.78
CA SER A 20 10.32 29.42 -4.52
C SER A 20 9.06 29.70 -3.69
N PRO A 21 9.07 30.66 -2.75
CA PRO A 21 7.93 30.98 -1.86
C PRO A 21 6.63 31.36 -2.59
N ALA A 22 6.72 31.83 -3.83
CA ALA A 22 5.57 32.08 -4.70
C ALA A 22 4.84 30.79 -5.12
N GLY A 23 5.58 29.68 -5.30
CA GLY A 23 5.02 28.36 -5.62
C GLY A 23 4.22 27.78 -4.46
N THR A 24 4.75 27.87 -3.24
CA THR A 24 4.07 27.41 -2.01
C THR A 24 2.76 28.16 -1.77
N LYS A 25 2.75 29.49 -1.98
CA LYS A 25 1.53 30.31 -1.85
C LYS A 25 0.46 29.94 -2.89
N ALA A 26 0.87 29.71 -4.15
CA ALA A 26 -0.04 29.31 -5.21
C ALA A 26 -0.64 27.91 -4.98
N ALA A 27 0.17 26.96 -4.46
CA ALA A 27 -0.29 25.63 -4.08
C ALA A 27 -1.31 25.70 -2.93
N ALA A 28 -1.02 26.47 -1.88
CA ALA A 28 -1.93 26.67 -0.75
C ALA A 28 -3.27 27.30 -1.20
N GLN A 29 -3.23 28.30 -2.08
CA GLN A 29 -4.44 28.93 -2.62
C GLN A 29 -5.26 27.95 -3.47
N ARG A 30 -4.58 27.10 -4.25
CA ARG A 30 -5.24 26.06 -5.07
C ARG A 30 -5.95 25.03 -4.18
N LEU A 31 -5.30 24.60 -3.09
CA LEU A 31 -5.87 23.67 -2.13
C LEU A 31 -7.08 24.27 -1.40
N LYS A 32 -6.97 25.53 -0.96
CA LYS A 32 -8.08 26.26 -0.34
C LYS A 32 -9.31 26.30 -1.26
N MET A 33 -9.12 26.71 -2.51
CA MET A 33 -10.21 26.74 -3.50
C MET A 33 -10.81 25.36 -3.76
N ARG A 34 -9.98 24.31 -3.83
CA ARG A 34 -10.43 22.92 -4.00
C ARG A 34 -11.32 22.47 -2.82
N ARG A 35 -10.96 22.85 -1.59
CA ARG A 35 -11.77 22.57 -0.39
C ARG A 35 -13.08 23.35 -0.35
N GLU A 36 -13.07 24.63 -0.72
CA GLU A 36 -14.28 25.46 -0.78
C GLU A 36 -15.30 24.89 -1.77
N LEU A 37 -14.85 24.50 -2.97
CA LEU A 37 -15.70 23.86 -3.98
C LEU A 37 -16.25 22.50 -3.52
N ALA A 38 -15.44 21.70 -2.81
CA ALA A 38 -15.88 20.42 -2.28
C ALA A 38 -16.90 20.58 -1.13
N ALA A 39 -16.73 21.60 -0.27
CA ALA A 39 -17.70 21.92 0.77
C ALA A 39 -19.04 22.35 0.17
N ALA A 40 -19.03 23.24 -0.82
CA ALA A 40 -20.23 23.65 -1.56
C ALA A 40 -20.94 22.45 -2.23
N ALA A 41 -20.17 21.53 -2.82
CA ALA A 41 -20.71 20.32 -3.40
C ALA A 41 -21.40 19.44 -2.35
N MET A 42 -20.73 19.17 -1.22
CA MET A 42 -21.30 18.38 -0.12
C MET A 42 -22.58 18.98 0.45
N GLU A 43 -22.64 20.30 0.62
CA GLU A 43 -23.85 21.01 1.08
C GLU A 43 -25.02 20.82 0.11
N LEU A 44 -24.79 21.01 -1.19
CA LEU A 44 -25.83 20.83 -2.20
C LEU A 44 -26.26 19.36 -2.33
N PHE A 45 -25.34 18.42 -2.23
CA PHE A 45 -25.69 16.99 -2.24
C PHE A 45 -26.52 16.60 -1.02
N ALA A 46 -26.23 17.15 0.15
CA ALA A 46 -26.99 16.88 1.36
C ALA A 46 -28.41 17.48 1.32
N THR A 47 -28.59 18.63 0.67
CA THR A 47 -29.86 19.38 0.67
C THR A 47 -30.74 19.08 -0.53
N LYS A 48 -30.16 18.94 -1.74
CA LYS A 48 -30.86 18.76 -3.00
C LYS A 48 -30.73 17.33 -3.56
N GLY A 49 -29.79 16.56 -3.05
CA GLY A 49 -29.43 15.25 -3.59
C GLY A 49 -28.38 15.32 -4.70
N TYR A 50 -27.67 14.21 -4.89
CA TYR A 50 -26.56 14.13 -5.85
C TYR A 50 -26.98 14.39 -7.30
N GLU A 51 -28.03 13.71 -7.77
CA GLU A 51 -28.45 13.78 -9.18
C GLU A 51 -28.98 15.14 -9.58
N ALA A 52 -29.76 15.78 -8.70
CA ALA A 52 -30.36 17.08 -8.96
C ALA A 52 -29.35 18.25 -8.86
N THR A 53 -28.14 18.02 -8.35
CA THR A 53 -27.11 19.05 -8.20
C THR A 53 -26.22 19.15 -9.45
N THR A 54 -26.05 20.36 -9.96
CA THR A 54 -25.22 20.66 -11.13
C THR A 54 -23.88 21.32 -10.75
N VAL A 55 -22.88 21.21 -11.63
CA VAL A 55 -21.59 21.90 -11.45
C VAL A 55 -21.74 23.42 -11.42
N ASP A 56 -22.73 23.97 -12.14
CA ASP A 56 -22.98 25.42 -12.16
C ASP A 56 -23.49 25.91 -10.81
N GLU A 57 -24.36 25.15 -10.16
CA GLU A 57 -24.84 25.46 -8.81
C GLU A 57 -23.70 25.39 -7.79
N ILE A 58 -22.85 24.35 -7.86
CA ILE A 58 -21.68 24.22 -6.99
C ILE A 58 -20.74 25.42 -7.15
N ALA A 59 -20.44 25.79 -8.39
CA ALA A 59 -19.57 26.92 -8.69
C ALA A 59 -20.19 28.25 -8.20
N SER A 60 -21.51 28.42 -8.37
CA SER A 60 -22.27 29.58 -7.88
C SER A 60 -22.20 29.71 -6.36
N VAL A 61 -22.46 28.62 -5.61
CA VAL A 61 -22.35 28.59 -4.14
C VAL A 61 -20.93 28.92 -3.68
N ALA A 62 -19.91 28.44 -4.40
CA ALA A 62 -18.51 28.75 -4.13
C ALA A 62 -18.06 30.14 -4.63
N GLY A 63 -18.94 30.94 -5.26
CA GLY A 63 -18.63 32.28 -5.75
C GLY A 63 -17.63 32.32 -6.91
N VAL A 64 -17.56 31.26 -7.72
CA VAL A 64 -16.61 31.15 -8.85
C VAL A 64 -17.29 30.75 -10.15
N ALA A 65 -16.62 31.01 -11.28
CA ALA A 65 -17.10 30.55 -12.58
C ALA A 65 -17.00 29.03 -12.74
N ARG A 66 -17.88 28.42 -13.54
CA ARG A 66 -17.83 27.00 -13.95
C ARG A 66 -16.44 26.54 -14.41
N ARG A 67 -15.73 27.37 -15.19
CA ARG A 67 -14.36 27.09 -15.65
C ARG A 67 -13.36 26.91 -14.50
N THR A 68 -13.57 27.63 -13.39
CA THR A 68 -12.75 27.45 -12.18
C THR A 68 -13.01 26.09 -11.56
N PHE A 69 -14.26 25.64 -11.46
CA PHE A 69 -14.54 24.26 -10.99
C PHE A 69 -13.75 23.24 -11.81
N PHE A 70 -13.83 23.28 -13.15
CA PHE A 70 -13.12 22.32 -14.02
C PHE A 70 -11.60 22.43 -14.01
N ARG A 71 -11.04 23.57 -13.56
CA ARG A 71 -9.60 23.70 -13.30
C ARG A 71 -9.17 22.89 -12.08
N HIS A 72 -10.08 22.68 -11.13
CA HIS A 72 -9.82 21.92 -9.92
C HIS A 72 -10.27 20.47 -10.06
N PHE A 73 -11.44 20.19 -10.62
CA PHE A 73 -12.04 18.86 -10.70
C PHE A 73 -12.40 18.48 -12.13
N ARG A 74 -12.13 17.24 -12.54
CA ARG A 74 -12.50 16.74 -13.88
C ARG A 74 -13.99 16.46 -14.00
N SER A 75 -14.66 16.18 -12.89
CA SER A 75 -16.07 15.83 -12.86
C SER A 75 -16.72 16.18 -11.51
N LYS A 76 -18.04 16.06 -11.42
CA LYS A 76 -18.83 16.31 -10.21
C LYS A 76 -18.48 15.30 -9.11
N GLU A 77 -18.23 14.05 -9.48
CA GLU A 77 -17.84 12.93 -8.61
C GLU A 77 -16.50 13.21 -7.91
N GLU A 78 -15.58 13.90 -8.58
CA GLU A 78 -14.26 14.18 -8.00
C GLU A 78 -14.33 15.17 -6.82
N ALA A 79 -15.33 16.06 -6.81
CA ALA A 79 -15.53 17.02 -5.73
C ALA A 79 -15.88 16.36 -4.39
N ILE A 80 -16.33 15.10 -4.39
CA ILE A 80 -16.56 14.32 -3.18
C ILE A 80 -15.25 13.90 -2.49
N PHE A 81 -14.18 13.75 -3.26
CA PHE A 81 -12.92 13.15 -2.80
C PHE A 81 -11.73 14.10 -3.04
N PRO A 82 -11.80 15.37 -2.57
CA PRO A 82 -10.85 16.39 -2.99
C PRO A 82 -9.43 16.11 -2.53
N ASP A 83 -9.28 15.48 -1.36
CA ASP A 83 -8.00 15.30 -0.68
C ASP A 83 -7.30 13.98 -1.05
N HIS A 84 -7.92 13.10 -1.87
CA HIS A 84 -7.32 11.79 -2.17
C HIS A 84 -6.05 11.88 -3.02
N ASP A 85 -5.96 12.85 -3.93
CA ASP A 85 -4.72 13.08 -4.70
C ASP A 85 -3.57 13.48 -3.78
N ASP A 86 -3.79 14.50 -2.94
CA ASP A 86 -2.80 14.96 -1.97
C ASP A 86 -2.44 13.87 -0.96
N THR A 87 -3.43 13.07 -0.56
CA THR A 87 -3.22 11.95 0.38
C THR A 87 -2.42 10.82 -0.26
N LEU A 88 -2.60 10.57 -1.56
CA LEU A 88 -1.76 9.63 -2.29
C LEU A 88 -0.31 10.13 -2.33
N THR A 89 -0.10 11.42 -2.60
CA THR A 89 1.25 12.03 -2.54
C THR A 89 1.86 11.94 -1.14
N ARG A 90 1.09 12.14 -0.07
CA ARG A 90 1.60 11.95 1.31
C ARG A 90 1.94 10.50 1.61
N ALA A 91 1.10 9.56 1.14
CA ALA A 91 1.38 8.14 1.29
C ALA A 91 2.66 7.75 0.54
N GLU A 92 2.86 8.23 -0.70
CA GLU A 92 4.09 8.03 -1.49
C GLU A 92 5.32 8.61 -0.78
N ALA A 93 5.24 9.85 -0.29
CA ALA A 93 6.32 10.47 0.48
C ALA A 93 6.73 9.66 1.73
N VAL A 94 5.77 8.98 2.37
CA VAL A 94 6.03 8.06 3.49
C VAL A 94 6.85 6.85 3.07
N LEU A 95 6.62 6.33 1.86
CA LEU A 95 7.35 5.21 1.27
C LEU A 95 8.77 5.63 0.86
N ASP A 96 8.93 6.82 0.27
CA ASP A 96 10.21 7.31 -0.25
C ASP A 96 11.26 7.55 0.84
N VAL A 97 10.82 7.99 2.02
CA VAL A 97 11.69 8.28 3.17
C VAL A 97 11.80 7.12 4.17
N ALA A 98 11.35 5.93 3.78
CA ALA A 98 11.36 4.76 4.65
C ALA A 98 12.79 4.39 5.08
N PRO A 99 13.06 4.19 6.39
CA PRO A 99 14.36 3.73 6.85
C PRO A 99 14.74 2.40 6.21
N ALA A 100 16.00 2.24 5.82
CA ALA A 100 16.49 1.03 5.14
C ALA A 100 16.34 -0.27 5.96
N HIS A 101 16.14 -0.16 7.27
CA HIS A 101 15.94 -1.28 8.20
C HIS A 101 14.47 -1.52 8.56
N GLU A 102 13.55 -0.65 8.12
CA GLU A 102 12.11 -0.85 8.33
C GLU A 102 11.62 -1.97 7.40
N HIS A 103 10.79 -2.87 7.93
CA HIS A 103 10.18 -3.91 7.13
C HIS A 103 9.25 -3.30 6.06
N PRO A 104 9.33 -3.66 4.76
CA PRO A 104 8.54 -3.02 3.72
C PRO A 104 7.02 -3.03 3.96
N LEU A 105 6.50 -4.13 4.50
CA LEU A 105 5.09 -4.23 4.92
C LEU A 105 4.71 -3.23 6.04
N ASP A 106 5.61 -2.92 6.98
CA ASP A 106 5.38 -1.90 8.00
C ASP A 106 5.33 -0.51 7.37
N THR A 107 6.23 -0.24 6.41
CA THR A 107 6.21 1.01 5.63
C THR A 107 4.87 1.20 4.91
N VAL A 108 4.36 0.15 4.25
CA VAL A 108 3.05 0.20 3.57
C VAL A 108 1.91 0.42 4.57
N CYS A 109 1.93 -0.25 5.73
CA CYS A 109 0.97 -0.03 6.80
C CYS A 109 1.01 1.43 7.33
N ARG A 110 2.19 2.03 7.41
CA ARG A 110 2.38 3.44 7.77
C ARG A 110 1.86 4.38 6.67
N GLY A 111 2.09 4.05 5.41
CA GLY A 111 1.61 4.82 4.25
C GLY A 111 0.09 4.90 4.17
N ILE A 112 -0.62 3.76 4.31
CA ILE A 112 -2.08 3.76 4.26
C ILE A 112 -2.73 4.49 5.45
N LYS A 113 -2.04 4.66 6.58
CA LYS A 113 -2.54 5.46 7.72
C LYS A 113 -2.76 6.94 7.34
N GLU A 114 -2.11 7.47 6.30
CA GLU A 114 -2.40 8.82 5.78
C GLU A 114 -3.86 8.96 5.30
N VAL A 115 -4.43 7.88 4.76
CA VAL A 115 -5.86 7.85 4.39
C VAL A 115 -6.71 7.93 5.65
N MET A 116 -6.38 7.17 6.70
CA MET A 116 -7.15 7.24 7.95
C MET A 116 -7.09 8.64 8.57
N LYS A 117 -5.91 9.26 8.64
CA LYS A 117 -5.73 10.63 9.15
C LYS A 117 -6.59 11.64 8.38
N MET A 118 -6.63 11.52 7.05
CA MET A 118 -7.50 12.35 6.22
C MET A 118 -8.98 12.20 6.61
N TYR A 119 -9.47 10.98 6.82
CA TYR A 119 -10.86 10.76 7.24
C TYR A 119 -11.13 11.23 8.68
N ALA A 120 -10.17 11.01 9.59
CA ALA A 120 -10.25 11.37 11.00
C ALA A 120 -10.15 12.88 11.28
N ALA A 121 -9.57 13.66 10.37
CA ALA A 121 -9.48 15.12 10.51
C ALA A 121 -10.85 15.80 10.58
N SER A 122 -11.86 15.24 9.91
CA SER A 122 -13.24 15.76 9.90
C SER A 122 -14.25 14.60 9.90
N PRO A 123 -14.46 13.91 11.05
CA PRO A 123 -15.25 12.67 11.10
C PRO A 123 -16.71 12.86 10.65
N ALA A 124 -17.36 13.95 11.05
CA ALA A 124 -18.75 14.24 10.66
C ALA A 124 -18.90 14.35 9.13
N VAL A 125 -18.02 15.10 8.47
CA VAL A 125 -18.01 15.25 7.00
C VAL A 125 -17.74 13.90 6.32
N SER A 126 -16.79 13.14 6.85
CA SER A 126 -16.43 11.81 6.37
C SER A 126 -17.59 10.81 6.47
N VAL A 127 -18.38 10.87 7.55
CA VAL A 127 -19.57 10.02 7.75
C VAL A 127 -20.65 10.36 6.72
N GLU A 128 -20.97 11.63 6.52
CA GLU A 128 -21.95 12.03 5.49
C GLU A 128 -21.48 11.67 4.09
N ARG A 129 -20.20 11.86 3.80
CA ARG A 129 -19.58 11.42 2.54
C ARG A 129 -19.77 9.93 2.32
N TYR A 130 -19.50 9.13 3.34
CA TYR A 130 -19.65 7.69 3.29
C TYR A 130 -21.10 7.25 3.05
N ARG A 131 -22.09 7.95 3.62
CA ARG A 131 -23.51 7.71 3.33
C ARG A 131 -23.82 7.94 1.84
N LEU A 132 -23.42 9.10 1.30
CA LEU A 132 -23.62 9.42 -0.11
C LEU A 132 -22.95 8.39 -1.05
N THR A 133 -21.70 8.01 -0.78
CA THR A 133 -20.99 6.99 -1.60
C THR A 133 -21.67 5.62 -1.57
N ARG A 134 -22.36 5.27 -0.48
CA ARG A 134 -23.12 4.02 -0.40
C ARG A 134 -24.43 4.08 -1.18
N GLU A 135 -25.03 5.24 -1.36
CA GLU A 135 -26.33 5.37 -2.04
C GLU A 135 -26.18 5.65 -3.53
N VAL A 136 -25.11 6.35 -3.93
CA VAL A 136 -24.92 6.82 -5.31
C VAL A 136 -23.91 5.95 -6.06
N PRO A 137 -24.31 5.19 -7.11
CA PRO A 137 -23.42 4.30 -7.86
C PRO A 137 -22.19 4.99 -8.46
N ALA A 138 -22.36 6.16 -9.08
CA ALA A 138 -21.25 6.92 -9.69
C ALA A 138 -20.14 7.28 -8.67
N LEU A 139 -20.53 7.58 -7.42
CA LEU A 139 -19.57 7.87 -6.35
C LEU A 139 -18.85 6.62 -5.87
N ARG A 140 -19.53 5.48 -5.84
CA ARG A 140 -18.93 4.19 -5.51
C ARG A 140 -17.89 3.76 -6.54
N GLU A 141 -18.19 3.94 -7.83
CA GLU A 141 -17.23 3.68 -8.91
C GLU A 141 -15.98 4.56 -8.76
N ARG A 142 -16.17 5.83 -8.38
CA ARG A 142 -15.07 6.74 -8.10
C ARG A 142 -14.26 6.33 -6.87
N GLU A 143 -14.90 5.85 -5.81
CA GLU A 143 -14.23 5.29 -4.63
C GLU A 143 -13.36 4.09 -5.03
N ILE A 144 -13.89 3.14 -5.80
CA ILE A 144 -13.16 1.96 -6.29
C ILE A 144 -11.92 2.37 -7.08
N ALA A 145 -12.07 3.32 -8.02
CA ALA A 145 -10.95 3.84 -8.79
C ALA A 145 -9.87 4.50 -7.91
N SER A 146 -10.27 5.12 -6.80
CA SER A 146 -9.36 5.73 -5.82
C SER A 146 -8.64 4.67 -4.99
N VAL A 147 -9.35 3.65 -4.50
CA VAL A 147 -8.76 2.49 -3.79
C VAL A 147 -7.70 1.79 -4.64
N ALA A 148 -8.01 1.54 -5.92
CA ALA A 148 -7.10 0.88 -6.85
C ALA A 148 -5.79 1.66 -7.08
N ARG A 149 -5.77 2.98 -6.87
CA ARG A 149 -4.54 3.78 -6.96
C ARG A 149 -3.60 3.54 -5.78
N TYR A 150 -4.14 3.44 -4.57
CA TYR A 150 -3.34 3.12 -3.38
C TYR A 150 -2.78 1.71 -3.46
N GLU A 151 -3.61 0.77 -3.89
CA GLU A 151 -3.18 -0.61 -4.11
C GLU A 151 -2.02 -0.68 -5.10
N ARG A 152 -2.14 -0.07 -6.29
CA ARG A 152 -1.04 0.01 -7.26
C ARG A 152 0.21 0.68 -6.69
N LEU A 153 0.07 1.74 -5.90
CA LEU A 153 1.21 2.40 -5.25
C LEU A 153 1.95 1.42 -4.33
N PHE A 154 1.23 0.74 -3.46
CA PHE A 154 1.82 -0.18 -2.49
C PHE A 154 2.35 -1.46 -3.12
N THR A 155 1.68 -2.03 -4.12
CA THR A 155 2.19 -3.17 -4.88
C THR A 155 3.53 -2.83 -5.53
N ARG A 156 3.64 -1.68 -6.19
CA ARG A 156 4.92 -1.25 -6.80
C ARG A 156 6.03 -1.07 -5.77
N TYR A 157 5.70 -0.50 -4.61
CA TYR A 157 6.67 -0.35 -3.53
C TYR A 157 7.14 -1.71 -3.02
N LEU A 158 6.23 -2.65 -2.74
CA LEU A 158 6.59 -3.98 -2.26
C LEU A 158 7.41 -4.77 -3.30
N LEU A 159 7.01 -4.72 -4.57
CA LEU A 159 7.74 -5.33 -5.69
C LEU A 159 9.20 -4.90 -5.73
N ALA A 160 9.48 -3.61 -5.51
CA ALA A 160 10.85 -3.07 -5.52
C ALA A 160 11.72 -3.52 -4.33
N HIS A 161 11.15 -4.25 -3.36
CA HIS A 161 11.86 -4.77 -2.19
C HIS A 161 12.06 -6.29 -2.23
N PHE A 162 11.63 -6.96 -3.29
CA PHE A 162 12.03 -8.35 -3.55
C PHE A 162 13.41 -8.39 -4.22
N ASP A 163 14.15 -9.47 -3.98
CA ASP A 163 15.50 -9.62 -4.50
C ASP A 163 15.47 -10.06 -5.97
N GLU A 164 15.93 -9.19 -6.86
CA GLU A 164 16.08 -9.49 -8.29
C GLU A 164 17.11 -10.61 -8.55
N GLN A 165 17.98 -10.95 -7.60
CA GLN A 165 19.00 -11.99 -7.77
C GLN A 165 18.51 -13.38 -7.36
N ASP A 166 17.42 -13.47 -6.60
CA ASP A 166 16.86 -14.72 -6.08
C ASP A 166 15.81 -15.32 -7.03
N HIS A 167 16.09 -15.26 -8.33
CA HIS A 167 15.22 -15.81 -9.38
C HIS A 167 15.26 -17.34 -9.40
N HIS A 168 14.39 -17.95 -8.60
CA HIS A 168 14.10 -19.37 -8.64
C HIS A 168 12.96 -19.60 -9.66
N ASP A 169 13.00 -20.70 -10.41
CA ASP A 169 11.85 -21.12 -11.23
C ASP A 169 10.64 -21.30 -10.30
N GLY A 170 9.59 -20.50 -10.52
CA GLY A 170 8.44 -20.41 -9.62
C GLY A 170 8.45 -19.22 -8.65
N ASN A 171 9.11 -18.11 -9.00
CA ASN A 171 9.11 -16.90 -8.19
C ASN A 171 7.69 -16.33 -7.95
N ASP A 172 7.16 -16.52 -6.75
CA ASP A 172 5.87 -16.00 -6.29
C ASP A 172 5.92 -14.53 -5.86
N ASP A 173 7.07 -13.85 -5.92
CA ASP A 173 7.25 -12.45 -5.45
C ASP A 173 6.20 -11.48 -5.99
N PRO A 174 5.85 -11.48 -7.30
CA PRO A 174 4.83 -10.55 -7.79
C PRO A 174 3.44 -10.84 -7.21
N LEU A 175 3.11 -12.12 -7.05
CA LEU A 175 1.87 -12.55 -6.43
C LEU A 175 1.86 -12.15 -4.94
N LEU A 176 2.94 -12.39 -4.21
CA LEU A 176 3.07 -12.04 -2.80
C LEU A 176 2.97 -10.52 -2.57
N ALA A 177 3.62 -9.72 -3.42
CA ALA A 177 3.54 -8.27 -3.39
C ALA A 177 2.10 -7.77 -3.57
N GLU A 178 1.42 -8.29 -4.59
CA GLU A 178 0.04 -7.93 -4.89
C GLU A 178 -0.90 -8.35 -3.76
N VAL A 179 -0.87 -9.62 -3.34
CA VAL A 179 -1.72 -10.14 -2.26
C VAL A 179 -1.51 -9.38 -0.96
N ALA A 180 -0.26 -9.06 -0.60
CA ALA A 180 0.03 -8.33 0.62
C ALA A 180 -0.45 -6.87 0.57
N ALA A 181 -0.25 -6.17 -0.55
CA ALA A 181 -0.79 -4.83 -0.75
C ALA A 181 -2.32 -4.83 -0.68
N SER A 182 -2.98 -5.76 -1.37
CA SER A 182 -4.43 -5.95 -1.31
C SER A 182 -4.91 -6.24 0.11
N ALA A 183 -4.17 -7.06 0.88
CA ALA A 183 -4.51 -7.38 2.26
C ALA A 183 -4.44 -6.15 3.18
N VAL A 184 -3.40 -5.32 3.05
CA VAL A 184 -3.29 -4.06 3.82
C VAL A 184 -4.42 -3.10 3.48
N VAL A 185 -4.70 -2.89 2.19
CA VAL A 185 -5.79 -2.02 1.73
C VAL A 185 -7.14 -2.54 2.19
N THR A 186 -7.36 -3.86 2.15
CA THR A 186 -8.59 -4.50 2.62
C THR A 186 -8.77 -4.34 4.13
N ALA A 187 -7.72 -4.60 4.92
CA ALA A 187 -7.73 -4.42 6.36
C ALA A 187 -8.05 -2.97 6.74
N HIS A 188 -7.41 -2.01 6.09
CA HIS A 188 -7.68 -0.58 6.26
C HIS A 188 -9.14 -0.24 5.94
N ASN A 189 -9.64 -0.63 4.76
CA ASN A 189 -11.01 -0.36 4.33
C ASN A 189 -12.04 -0.99 5.26
N HIS A 190 -11.77 -2.19 5.78
CA HIS A 190 -12.63 -2.84 6.76
C HIS A 190 -12.78 -1.97 8.02
N VAL A 191 -11.66 -1.53 8.61
CA VAL A 191 -11.64 -0.69 9.81
C VAL A 191 -12.29 0.66 9.54
N LEU A 192 -11.90 1.35 8.45
CA LEU A 192 -12.45 2.65 8.07
C LEU A 192 -13.96 2.58 7.90
N ARG A 193 -14.47 1.64 7.12
CA ARG A 193 -15.91 1.51 6.87
C ARG A 193 -16.68 1.15 8.14
N ARG A 194 -16.08 0.35 9.04
CA ARG A 194 -16.67 0.06 10.35
C ARG A 194 -16.76 1.32 11.21
N TRP A 195 -15.68 2.08 11.29
CA TRP A 195 -15.62 3.35 12.04
C TRP A 195 -16.61 4.38 11.51
N LEU A 196 -16.72 4.53 10.18
CA LEU A 196 -17.70 5.41 9.54
C LEU A 196 -19.15 4.98 9.80
N ARG A 197 -19.44 3.67 9.80
CA ARG A 197 -20.77 3.16 10.20
C ARG A 197 -21.10 3.44 11.67
N ALA A 198 -20.08 3.48 12.52
CA ALA A 198 -20.21 3.87 13.93
C ALA A 198 -20.24 5.39 14.15
N GLY A 199 -20.45 6.18 13.09
CA GLY A 199 -20.54 7.64 13.18
C GLY A 199 -19.20 8.33 13.41
N GLY A 200 -18.08 7.67 13.05
CA GLY A 200 -16.75 8.21 13.26
C GLY A 200 -16.31 8.20 14.73
N GLN A 201 -16.88 7.31 15.55
CA GLN A 201 -16.59 7.20 16.97
C GLN A 201 -15.70 5.99 17.30
N GLY A 202 -14.94 6.13 18.38
CA GLY A 202 -14.06 5.09 18.91
C GLY A 202 -12.60 5.24 18.46
N ASP A 203 -11.75 4.39 19.04
CA ASP A 203 -10.31 4.38 18.79
C ASP A 203 -9.99 3.65 17.47
N VAL A 204 -9.99 4.41 16.38
CA VAL A 204 -9.73 3.88 15.04
C VAL A 204 -8.25 3.51 14.83
N GLU A 205 -7.34 4.15 15.55
CA GLU A 205 -5.91 3.87 15.46
C GLU A 205 -5.59 2.51 16.06
N ALA A 206 -6.08 2.22 17.27
CA ALA A 206 -5.92 0.91 17.89
C ALA A 206 -6.56 -0.22 17.04
N GLN A 207 -7.70 0.05 16.41
CA GLN A 207 -8.34 -0.90 15.50
C GLN A 207 -7.50 -1.17 14.24
N LEU A 208 -6.88 -0.14 13.66
CA LEU A 208 -5.95 -0.31 12.54
C LEU A 208 -4.71 -1.09 12.95
N ASP A 209 -4.11 -0.76 14.09
CA ASP A 209 -2.91 -1.46 14.58
C ASP A 209 -3.18 -2.94 14.82
N HIS A 210 -4.35 -3.27 15.36
CA HIS A 210 -4.80 -4.65 15.49
C HIS A 210 -4.95 -5.33 14.12
N ALA A 211 -5.63 -4.69 13.17
CA ALA A 211 -5.84 -5.24 11.83
C ALA A 211 -4.51 -5.46 11.08
N PHE A 212 -3.58 -4.51 11.15
CA PHE A 212 -2.24 -4.65 10.56
C PHE A 212 -1.39 -5.69 11.28
N SER A 213 -1.55 -5.89 12.59
CA SER A 213 -0.92 -7.02 13.27
C SER A 213 -1.36 -8.37 12.69
N ILE A 214 -2.61 -8.51 12.24
CA ILE A 214 -3.08 -9.75 11.59
C ILE A 214 -2.39 -9.92 10.23
N VAL A 215 -2.39 -8.87 9.40
CA VAL A 215 -1.74 -8.89 8.08
C VAL A 215 -0.25 -9.23 8.21
N ARG A 216 0.47 -8.65 9.18
CA ARG A 216 1.88 -8.97 9.42
C ARG A 216 2.13 -10.40 9.84
N LYS A 217 1.27 -10.97 10.69
CA LYS A 217 1.40 -12.39 11.07
C LYS A 217 1.22 -13.32 9.87
N THR A 218 0.41 -12.93 8.91
CA THR A 218 0.13 -13.74 7.71
C THR A 218 1.21 -13.57 6.63
N PHE A 219 1.70 -12.35 6.39
CA PHE A 219 2.56 -12.03 5.23
C PHE A 219 3.97 -11.55 5.59
N GLY A 220 4.24 -11.22 6.85
CA GLY A 220 5.50 -10.61 7.28
C GLY A 220 6.72 -11.54 7.27
N SER A 221 6.53 -12.86 7.10
CA SER A 221 7.66 -13.80 6.93
C SER A 221 8.04 -14.02 5.47
N GLY A 222 7.17 -13.67 4.51
CA GLY A 222 7.38 -13.90 3.08
C GLY A 222 7.78 -12.64 2.29
N ILE A 223 7.89 -11.49 2.96
CA ILE A 223 8.25 -10.21 2.34
C ILE A 223 9.52 -9.74 3.02
N GLY A 224 10.64 -9.76 2.30
CA GLY A 224 11.97 -9.53 2.87
C GLY A 224 12.10 -8.18 3.56
N ALA A 225 12.33 -8.19 4.87
CA ALA A 225 13.02 -7.10 5.55
C ALA A 225 14.53 -7.32 5.43
N GLY A 226 15.16 -6.66 4.47
CA GLY A 226 16.59 -6.37 4.53
C GLY A 226 17.40 -6.69 3.28
N ARG A 227 17.97 -5.63 2.69
CA ARG A 227 19.34 -5.62 2.16
C ARG A 227 20.36 -5.81 3.30
N THR A 228 20.19 -6.85 4.10
CA THR A 228 21.20 -7.27 5.06
C THR A 228 21.99 -8.38 4.42
N LEU A 229 23.21 -8.04 3.98
CA LEU A 229 24.35 -8.94 4.03
C LEU A 229 24.45 -9.48 5.46
N SER A 230 23.72 -10.54 5.77
CA SER A 230 23.94 -11.32 6.97
C SER A 230 23.52 -12.73 6.64
N ALA A 231 24.53 -13.58 6.50
CA ALA A 231 24.42 -15.01 6.50
C ALA A 231 23.34 -15.44 7.50
N VAL A 232 22.33 -16.15 6.99
CA VAL A 232 21.47 -16.99 7.81
C VAL A 232 22.40 -17.82 8.71
N PRO A 233 22.27 -17.81 10.04
CA PRO A 233 22.90 -18.85 10.82
C PRO A 233 22.22 -20.13 10.37
N ALA A 234 22.97 -20.98 9.66
CA ALA A 234 22.48 -22.23 9.12
C ALA A 234 21.65 -22.93 10.21
N ALA A 235 20.34 -23.08 9.95
CA ALA A 235 19.56 -24.05 10.67
C ALA A 235 20.36 -25.36 10.64
N PRO A 236 20.50 -26.10 11.76
CA PRO A 236 21.22 -27.37 11.73
C PRO A 236 20.64 -28.17 10.57
N ALA A 237 21.51 -28.56 9.63
CA ALA A 237 21.10 -29.16 8.38
C ALA A 237 20.06 -30.23 8.68
N ALA A 238 18.87 -30.09 8.08
CA ALA A 238 17.84 -31.11 8.19
C ALA A 238 18.48 -32.47 7.84
N PRO A 239 18.26 -33.51 8.65
CA PRO A 239 18.93 -34.79 8.46
C PRO A 239 18.68 -35.32 7.05
N ALA A 240 19.68 -35.99 6.47
CA ALA A 240 19.63 -36.50 5.10
C ALA A 240 18.38 -37.35 4.83
N ALA A 241 17.93 -38.10 5.84
CA ALA A 241 16.64 -38.79 5.88
C ALA A 241 16.02 -38.74 7.27
N SER A 242 14.69 -38.79 7.33
CA SER A 242 13.93 -39.03 8.55
C SER A 242 12.95 -40.18 8.33
N VAL A 243 12.77 -41.01 9.33
CA VAL A 243 11.91 -42.20 9.26
C VAL A 243 10.84 -42.10 10.34
N ARG A 244 9.60 -42.45 9.97
CA ARG A 244 8.48 -42.59 10.89
C ARG A 244 7.80 -43.93 10.66
N THR A 245 7.45 -44.61 11.75
CA THR A 245 6.67 -45.85 11.71
C THR A 245 5.21 -45.55 11.97
N GLN A 246 4.33 -46.08 11.12
CA GLN A 246 2.89 -45.99 11.27
C GLN A 246 2.29 -47.40 11.16
N GLY A 247 2.08 -48.05 12.31
CA GLY A 247 1.66 -49.45 12.37
C GLY A 247 2.71 -50.39 11.77
N GLU A 248 2.31 -51.21 10.80
CA GLU A 248 3.20 -52.14 10.07
C GLU A 248 4.04 -51.44 8.98
N VAL A 249 3.74 -50.18 8.66
CA VAL A 249 4.39 -49.43 7.56
C VAL A 249 5.49 -48.51 8.09
N LEU A 250 6.61 -48.45 7.38
CA LEU A 250 7.71 -47.52 7.60
C LEU A 250 7.73 -46.50 6.45
N VAL A 251 7.67 -45.22 6.79
CA VAL A 251 7.72 -44.11 5.83
C VAL A 251 9.03 -43.35 6.03
N ALA A 252 9.84 -43.29 4.98
CA ALA A 252 11.09 -42.53 4.95
C ALA A 252 10.93 -41.29 4.06
N VAL A 253 11.33 -40.13 4.58
CA VAL A 253 11.36 -38.87 3.84
C VAL A 253 12.82 -38.40 3.80
N ALA A 254 13.38 -38.28 2.61
CA ALA A 254 14.77 -37.88 2.38
C ALA A 254 14.84 -36.65 1.48
N ARG A 255 15.92 -35.88 1.65
CA ARG A 255 16.23 -34.81 0.70
C ARG A 255 16.59 -35.41 -0.65
N THR A 256 16.28 -34.71 -1.74
CA THR A 256 16.56 -35.17 -3.10
C THR A 256 18.05 -35.27 -3.41
N ASP A 257 18.89 -34.59 -2.63
CA ASP A 257 20.35 -34.61 -2.71
C ASP A 257 21.01 -35.50 -1.63
N ALA A 258 20.22 -36.24 -0.84
CA ALA A 258 20.74 -37.12 0.19
C ALA A 258 21.51 -38.31 -0.42
N PRO A 259 22.70 -38.66 0.10
CA PRO A 259 23.40 -39.86 -0.31
C PRO A 259 22.55 -41.10 -0.04
N LEU A 260 22.40 -41.96 -1.06
CA LEU A 260 21.51 -43.13 -0.99
C LEU A 260 21.89 -44.09 0.15
N ASP A 261 23.18 -44.24 0.43
CA ASP A 261 23.71 -45.06 1.52
C ASP A 261 23.27 -44.54 2.90
N GLU A 262 23.22 -43.22 3.09
CA GLU A 262 22.76 -42.60 4.32
C GLU A 262 21.25 -42.76 4.53
N VAL A 263 20.46 -42.66 3.46
CA VAL A 263 19.02 -42.94 3.47
C VAL A 263 18.76 -44.40 3.83
N MET A 264 19.48 -45.33 3.20
CA MET A 264 19.33 -46.77 3.45
C MET A 264 19.73 -47.14 4.88
N ARG A 265 20.83 -46.59 5.41
CA ARG A 265 21.23 -46.79 6.82
C ARG A 265 20.14 -46.35 7.79
N THR A 266 19.53 -45.19 7.55
CA THR A 266 18.45 -44.66 8.41
C THR A 266 17.22 -45.58 8.41
N ILE A 267 16.90 -46.18 7.26
CA ILE A 267 15.81 -47.16 7.14
C ILE A 267 16.18 -48.47 7.86
N GLU A 268 17.40 -48.97 7.69
CA GLU A 268 17.88 -50.19 8.36
C GLU A 268 17.87 -50.08 9.89
N GLU A 269 18.32 -48.95 10.45
CA GLU A 269 18.29 -48.68 11.89
C GLU A 269 16.86 -48.68 12.43
N ALA A 270 15.93 -48.06 11.71
CA ALA A 270 14.52 -48.03 12.10
C ALA A 270 13.85 -49.41 12.04
N LEU A 271 14.28 -50.29 11.13
CA LEU A 271 13.80 -51.67 11.05
C LEU A 271 14.38 -52.57 12.14
N ARG A 272 15.66 -52.37 12.52
CA ARG A 272 16.30 -53.14 13.61
C ARG A 272 15.73 -52.81 14.98
N ASN A 273 15.35 -51.56 15.22
CA ASN A 273 14.75 -51.13 16.49
C ASN A 273 13.30 -51.63 16.70
N LYS A 274 12.73 -52.36 15.72
CA LYS A 274 11.40 -52.98 15.80
C LYS A 274 11.44 -54.48 16.21
N GLN A 275 12.63 -55.07 16.40
CA GLN A 275 12.83 -56.46 16.86
C GLN A 275 12.92 -56.58 18.38
#